data_AF-A0A814AQS9-F1
#
_entry.id   AF-A0A814AQS9-F1
#
_cell.length_a   1.000
_cell.length_b   1.000
_cell.length_c   1.000
_cell.angle_alpha   90.00
_cell.angle_beta   90.00
_cell.angle_gamma   90.00
#
_symmetry.space_group_name_H-M   'P 1'
#
loop_
_entity.id
_entity.type
_entity.pdbx_description
1 polymer ?
#
loop_
_entity_poly.entity_id
_entity_poly.type
_entity_poly.pdbx_seq_one_letter_code
_entity_poly.pdbx_strand_id
1 'polypeptide(L)'
;MAAKAKILPKLKPIIGRKDENRPDIAAGLKKNVLPKKPELQPLKTIPTNKLEFNRLITGDFTQDFSKQTSRLFRIFLSSTFSDFKVERNEIYRRVFPSIRQRCAQLGYEFQVVDMRWGVSDTADTDHTADIMCMDEIERCIELSAGLNFIYLIGNRYGYMYVPLGIDQEEFEQFIAVAREEKIANVDLIEKWFQLDKNSVPSK
;
A
#
# COMPACT_ATOMS: atom_id res chain seq x y z
N MET A 1 11.72 15.58 -15.42
CA MET A 1 11.93 14.29 -16.17
C MET A 1 12.31 13.25 -15.11
N ALA A 2 11.87 11.99 -15.16
CA ALA A 2 12.08 11.04 -14.04
C ALA A 2 12.97 9.85 -14.46
N ALA A 3 13.93 9.48 -13.61
CA ALA A 3 14.64 8.22 -13.74
C ALA A 3 13.74 7.10 -13.17
N LYS A 4 13.40 6.10 -13.97
CA LYS A 4 12.60 4.95 -13.55
C LYS A 4 13.48 3.74 -13.28
N ALA A 5 13.12 3.00 -12.23
CA ALA A 5 13.66 1.67 -12.02
C ALA A 5 13.29 0.76 -13.21
N LYS A 6 14.29 0.09 -13.79
CA LYS A 6 14.07 -0.89 -14.85
C LYS A 6 13.64 -2.21 -14.21
N ILE A 7 12.45 -2.71 -14.54
CA ILE A 7 12.09 -4.11 -14.26
C ILE A 7 13.00 -4.98 -15.12
N LEU A 8 13.98 -5.65 -14.52
CA LEU A 8 14.81 -6.63 -15.21
C LEU A 8 13.97 -7.88 -15.50
N PRO A 9 14.04 -8.47 -16.71
CA PRO A 9 13.27 -9.66 -17.04
C PRO A 9 13.74 -10.87 -16.22
N LYS A 10 12.83 -11.35 -15.36
CA LYS A 10 12.67 -12.70 -14.78
C LYS A 10 13.95 -13.52 -14.53
N LEU A 11 14.33 -13.66 -13.26
CA LEU A 11 14.90 -14.92 -12.77
C LEU A 11 13.76 -15.93 -12.61
N LYS A 12 13.90 -17.12 -13.22
CA LYS A 12 12.86 -18.16 -13.23
C LYS A 12 12.46 -18.55 -11.80
N PRO A 13 11.16 -18.57 -11.45
CA PRO A 13 10.73 -19.12 -10.17
C PRO A 13 10.88 -20.65 -10.18
N ILE A 14 11.49 -21.17 -9.11
CA ILE A 14 11.50 -22.60 -8.80
C ILE A 14 10.09 -22.98 -8.33
N ILE A 15 9.57 -24.06 -8.90
CA ILE A 15 8.18 -24.50 -8.91
C ILE A 15 7.64 -24.76 -7.49
N GLY A 16 6.44 -24.22 -7.21
CA GLY A 16 5.58 -24.61 -6.09
C GLY A 16 4.13 -24.72 -6.57
N ARG A 17 3.46 -25.83 -6.22
CA ARG A 17 2.18 -26.34 -6.77
C ARG A 17 1.01 -25.34 -6.71
N LYS A 18 0.16 -25.38 -7.75
CA LYS A 18 -1.16 -24.71 -7.81
C LYS A 18 -2.17 -25.43 -6.92
N ASP A 19 -2.90 -24.68 -6.11
CA ASP A 19 -4.16 -25.12 -5.48
C ASP A 19 -5.34 -24.51 -6.26
N GLU A 20 -6.33 -25.35 -6.58
CA GLU A 20 -7.38 -25.12 -7.59
C GLU A 20 -8.60 -24.34 -7.09
N ASN A 21 -8.61 -23.84 -5.85
CA ASN A 21 -9.76 -23.14 -5.23
C ASN A 21 -9.54 -21.62 -4.99
N ARG A 22 -8.74 -20.96 -5.84
CA ARG A 22 -8.43 -19.52 -5.68
C ARG A 22 -9.40 -18.64 -6.50
N PRO A 23 -10.04 -17.61 -5.92
CA PRO A 23 -10.81 -16.64 -6.70
C PRO A 23 -9.89 -15.78 -7.58
N ASP A 24 -10.27 -15.62 -8.85
CA ASP A 24 -9.50 -14.89 -9.86
C ASP A 24 -9.53 -13.37 -9.63
N ILE A 25 -8.41 -12.83 -9.14
CA ILE A 25 -8.16 -11.38 -8.97
C ILE A 25 -7.44 -10.75 -10.18
N ALA A 26 -7.25 -11.50 -11.27
CA ALA A 26 -6.35 -11.12 -12.37
C ALA A 26 -7.02 -10.37 -13.55
N ALA A 27 -8.26 -9.89 -13.42
CA ALA A 27 -8.95 -9.19 -14.49
C ALA A 27 -8.88 -7.66 -14.29
N GLY A 28 -7.76 -7.03 -14.66
CA GLY A 28 -7.71 -5.56 -14.65
C GLY A 28 -6.34 -4.87 -14.72
N LEU A 29 -5.32 -5.43 -15.37
CA LEU A 29 -4.06 -4.69 -15.58
C LEU A 29 -4.25 -3.61 -16.65
N LYS A 30 -4.47 -2.36 -16.22
CA LYS A 30 -4.29 -1.17 -17.09
C LYS A 30 -2.79 -0.88 -17.23
N LYS A 31 -2.40 -0.45 -18.43
CA LYS A 31 -1.02 -0.16 -18.85
C LYS A 31 -0.27 0.70 -17.83
N ASN A 32 0.98 0.32 -17.54
CA ASN A 32 1.95 0.96 -16.67
C ASN A 32 2.11 2.47 -16.94
N VAL A 33 1.32 3.28 -16.24
CA VAL A 33 1.55 4.70 -16.02
C VAL A 33 2.09 4.81 -14.60
N LEU A 34 3.17 5.58 -14.37
CA LEU A 34 3.55 5.91 -12.99
C LEU A 34 2.30 6.50 -12.32
N PRO A 35 1.87 5.97 -11.17
CA PRO A 35 0.84 6.66 -10.42
C PRO A 35 1.34 8.08 -10.22
N LYS A 36 0.51 9.06 -10.60
CA LYS A 36 0.75 10.43 -10.16
C LYS A 36 0.95 10.31 -8.66
N LYS A 37 2.08 10.82 -8.13
CA LYS A 37 2.31 10.98 -6.68
C LYS A 37 0.95 11.34 -6.09
N PRO A 38 0.33 10.47 -5.26
CA PRO A 38 -0.98 10.77 -4.76
C PRO A 38 -0.83 12.14 -4.14
N GLU A 39 -1.56 13.10 -4.69
CA GLU A 39 -1.68 14.39 -4.08
C GLU A 39 -2.51 14.08 -2.84
N LEU A 40 -1.80 13.58 -1.81
CA LEU A 40 -2.34 13.28 -0.50
C LEU A 40 -3.01 14.57 -0.12
N GLN A 41 -4.33 14.62 -0.30
CA GLN A 41 -5.07 15.74 0.19
C GLN A 41 -4.66 15.82 1.65
N PRO A 42 -4.12 16.95 2.12
CA PRO A 42 -3.72 17.07 3.50
C PRO A 42 -4.89 16.53 4.31
N LEU A 43 -4.62 15.60 5.24
CA LEU A 43 -5.63 15.07 6.16
C LEU A 43 -6.49 16.27 6.54
N LYS A 44 -7.70 16.35 5.99
CA LYS A 44 -8.43 17.62 5.89
C LYS A 44 -8.75 18.20 7.28
N THR A 45 -8.52 17.38 8.31
CA THR A 45 -8.59 17.71 9.72
C THR A 45 -7.62 16.81 10.49
N ILE A 46 -6.32 17.14 10.55
CA ILE A 46 -5.55 16.73 11.73
C ILE A 46 -6.14 17.54 12.89
N PRO A 47 -6.63 16.90 13.97
CA PRO A 47 -7.21 17.64 15.09
C PRO A 47 -6.16 18.60 15.65
N THR A 48 -6.41 19.91 15.48
CA THR A 48 -5.49 20.97 15.89
C THR A 48 -5.59 21.29 17.37
N ASN A 49 -6.59 20.74 18.08
CA ASN A 49 -6.73 20.89 19.52
C ASN A 49 -6.66 19.55 20.26
N LYS A 50 -6.22 19.63 21.52
CA LYS A 50 -6.02 18.48 22.42
C LYS A 50 -7.31 17.70 22.70
N LEU A 51 -8.46 18.35 22.67
CA LEU A 51 -9.76 17.73 22.92
C LEU A 51 -10.19 16.83 21.76
N GLU A 52 -10.06 17.28 20.52
CA GLU A 52 -10.37 16.48 19.33
C GLU A 52 -9.38 15.33 19.16
N PHE A 53 -8.09 15.56 19.44
CA PHE A 53 -7.11 14.48 19.47
C PHE A 53 -7.47 13.42 20.51
N ASN A 54 -7.81 13.84 21.73
CA ASN A 54 -8.25 12.93 22.80
C ASN A 54 -9.51 12.15 22.40
N ARG A 55 -10.50 12.82 21.78
CA ARG A 55 -11.71 12.15 21.28
C ARG A 55 -11.39 11.09 20.23
N LEU A 56 -10.52 11.41 19.28
CA LEU A 56 -10.08 10.48 18.23
C LEU A 56 -9.40 9.24 18.81
N ILE A 57 -8.43 9.42 19.73
CA ILE A 57 -7.71 8.29 20.35
C ILE A 57 -8.58 7.48 21.31
N THR A 58 -9.62 8.08 21.92
CA THR A 58 -10.58 7.35 22.75
C THR A 58 -11.70 6.69 21.96
N GLY A 59 -11.75 6.87 20.63
CA GLY A 59 -12.81 6.33 19.79
C GLY A 59 -14.16 7.02 19.99
N ASP A 60 -14.16 8.30 20.39
CA ASP A 60 -15.37 9.13 20.44
C ASP A 60 -15.71 9.58 19.01
N PHE A 61 -16.49 8.74 18.32
CA PHE A 61 -16.97 8.97 16.95
C PHE A 61 -18.30 9.73 16.90
N THR A 62 -18.62 10.54 17.91
CA THR A 62 -19.86 11.36 17.91
C THR A 62 -19.87 12.43 16.81
N GLN A 63 -18.72 12.74 16.22
CA GLN A 63 -18.60 13.57 15.02
C GLN A 63 -18.85 12.71 13.77
N ASP A 64 -19.71 13.18 12.87
CA ASP A 64 -20.02 12.47 11.63
C ASP A 64 -18.84 12.59 10.64
N PHE A 65 -17.93 11.62 10.72
CA PHE A 65 -16.81 11.50 9.78
C PHE A 65 -17.26 10.90 8.43
N SER A 66 -18.51 10.44 8.32
CA SER A 66 -19.04 9.78 7.13
C SER A 66 -19.62 10.79 6.15
N LYS A 67 -18.78 11.30 5.25
CA LYS A 67 -19.30 11.92 4.00
C LYS A 67 -19.88 10.88 3.03
N GLN A 68 -19.66 9.59 3.29
CA GLN A 68 -20.00 8.50 2.38
C GLN A 68 -21.33 7.85 2.76
N THR A 69 -22.31 7.91 1.85
CA THR A 69 -23.61 7.20 1.94
C THR A 69 -23.52 5.70 1.64
N SER A 70 -22.32 5.13 1.72
CA SER A 70 -22.05 3.73 1.41
C SER A 70 -22.66 2.81 2.48
N ARG A 71 -23.12 1.63 2.05
CA ARG A 71 -23.51 0.53 2.96
C ARG A 71 -22.43 -0.55 3.06
N LEU A 72 -21.20 -0.21 2.70
CA LEU A 72 -20.07 -1.13 2.68
C LEU A 72 -18.98 -0.61 3.62
N PHE A 73 -18.56 -1.42 4.59
CA PHE A 73 -17.29 -1.24 5.28
C PHE A 73 -16.21 -2.01 4.53
N ARG A 74 -15.38 -1.32 3.76
CA ARG A 74 -14.23 -1.91 3.04
C ARG A 74 -12.94 -1.46 3.71
N ILE A 75 -12.26 -2.39 4.37
CA ILE A 75 -11.10 -2.09 5.21
C ILE A 75 -9.84 -2.70 4.61
N PHE A 76 -8.83 -1.87 4.37
CA PHE A 76 -7.48 -2.32 4.07
C PHE A 76 -6.75 -2.73 5.35
N LEU A 77 -6.31 -4.00 5.43
CA LEU A 77 -5.53 -4.51 6.56
C LEU A 77 -4.04 -4.56 6.20
N SER A 78 -3.27 -3.67 6.83
CA SER A 78 -1.82 -3.61 6.68
C SER A 78 -1.09 -4.19 7.89
N SER A 79 0.07 -4.82 7.66
CA SER A 79 1.02 -5.21 8.71
C SER A 79 2.41 -5.43 8.14
N THR A 80 3.41 -5.49 9.01
CA THR A 80 4.71 -6.09 8.66
C THR A 80 4.53 -7.58 8.28
N PHE A 81 5.44 -8.11 7.45
CA PHE A 81 5.25 -9.41 6.80
C PHE A 81 5.26 -10.61 7.76
N SER A 82 6.06 -10.53 8.83
CA SER A 82 6.38 -11.69 9.66
C SER A 82 5.94 -11.57 11.11
N ASP A 83 5.63 -10.37 11.62
CA ASP A 83 5.32 -10.19 13.05
C ASP A 83 3.93 -10.67 13.44
N PHE A 84 2.95 -10.59 12.52
CA PHE A 84 1.53 -10.67 12.89
C PHE A 84 0.79 -11.87 12.31
N LYS A 85 1.51 -12.93 11.90
CA LYS A 85 0.87 -14.07 11.23
C LYS A 85 -0.19 -14.73 12.12
N VAL A 86 0.11 -14.93 13.40
CA VAL A 86 -0.79 -15.59 14.35
C VAL A 86 -2.00 -14.71 14.66
N GLU A 87 -1.75 -13.44 14.97
CA GLU A 87 -2.76 -12.44 15.30
C GLU A 87 -3.71 -12.23 14.13
N ARG A 88 -3.18 -12.09 12.91
CA ARG A 88 -3.99 -11.96 11.69
C ARG A 88 -4.86 -13.18 11.48
N ASN A 89 -4.29 -14.39 11.60
CA ASN A 89 -5.07 -15.62 11.45
C ASN A 89 -6.22 -15.69 12.47
N GLU A 90 -5.99 -15.31 13.73
CA GLU A 90 -7.04 -15.28 14.73
C GLU A 90 -8.08 -14.17 14.49
N ILE A 91 -7.66 -12.99 14.01
CA ILE A 91 -8.57 -11.92 13.58
C ILE A 91 -9.49 -12.44 12.45
N TYR A 92 -8.92 -13.08 11.43
CA TYR A 92 -9.68 -13.68 10.33
C TYR A 92 -10.64 -14.77 10.80
N ARG A 93 -10.21 -15.59 11.76
CA ARG A 93 -11.00 -16.74 12.21
C ARG A 93 -12.11 -16.38 13.20
N ARG A 94 -11.90 -15.38 14.07
CA ARG A 94 -12.83 -15.07 15.17
C ARG A 94 -13.48 -13.69 15.06
N VAL A 95 -12.70 -12.68 14.69
CA VAL A 95 -13.11 -11.27 14.79
C VAL A 95 -13.92 -10.86 13.56
N PHE A 96 -13.35 -11.00 12.37
CA PHE A 96 -14.02 -10.60 11.12
C PHE A 96 -15.35 -11.31 10.85
N PRO A 97 -15.53 -12.62 11.16
CA PRO A 97 -16.83 -13.26 11.02
C PRO A 97 -17.90 -12.64 11.92
N SER A 98 -17.55 -12.36 13.18
CA SER A 98 -18.46 -11.73 14.15
C SER A 98 -18.86 -10.32 13.71
N ILE A 99 -17.90 -9.51 13.23
CA ILE A 99 -18.17 -8.18 12.69
C ILE A 99 -19.06 -8.26 11.45
N ARG A 100 -18.74 -9.16 10.51
CA ARG A 100 -19.53 -9.37 9.29
C ARG A 100 -20.99 -9.72 9.60
N GLN A 101 -21.21 -10.61 10.57
CA GLN A 101 -22.56 -10.97 11.02
C GLN A 101 -23.30 -9.75 11.59
N ARG A 102 -22.61 -8.94 12.41
CA ARG A 102 -23.20 -7.74 12.99
C ARG A 102 -23.53 -6.67 11.93
N CYS A 103 -22.64 -6.44 10.97
CA CYS A 103 -22.88 -5.53 9.84
C CYS A 103 -24.09 -6.00 9.02
N ALA A 104 -24.19 -7.29 8.71
CA ALA A 104 -25.30 -7.85 7.94
C ALA A 104 -26.66 -7.64 8.64
N GLN A 105 -26.73 -7.81 9.96
CA GLN A 105 -27.94 -7.53 10.75
C GLN A 105 -28.40 -6.07 10.66
N LEU A 106 -27.46 -5.14 10.42
CA LEU A 106 -27.71 -3.71 10.29
C LEU A 106 -27.88 -3.25 8.84
N GLY A 107 -27.87 -4.17 7.87
CA GLY A 107 -27.99 -3.86 6.44
C GLY A 107 -26.70 -3.35 5.80
N TYR A 108 -25.54 -3.60 6.42
CA TYR A 108 -24.22 -3.27 5.90
C TYR A 108 -23.46 -4.51 5.41
N GLU A 109 -22.63 -4.32 4.39
CA GLU A 109 -21.62 -5.28 3.97
C GLU A 109 -20.27 -5.00 4.65
N PHE A 110 -19.51 -6.05 4.93
CA PHE A 110 -18.17 -5.94 5.52
C PHE A 110 -17.15 -6.69 4.64
N GLN A 111 -16.15 -5.98 4.14
CA GLN A 111 -15.07 -6.52 3.32
C GLN A 111 -13.72 -6.12 3.90
N VAL A 112 -12.80 -7.09 3.97
CA VAL A 112 -11.42 -6.83 4.36
C VAL A 112 -10.52 -7.17 3.20
N VAL A 113 -9.67 -6.22 2.84
CA VAL A 113 -8.67 -6.37 1.80
C VAL A 113 -7.32 -6.58 2.46
N ASP A 114 -6.74 -7.74 2.19
CA ASP A 114 -5.44 -8.15 2.72
C ASP A 114 -4.56 -8.64 1.58
N MET A 115 -3.64 -7.76 1.17
CA MET A 115 -2.68 -8.05 0.11
C MET A 115 -1.55 -8.99 0.55
N ARG A 116 -1.50 -9.46 1.80
CA ARG A 116 -0.58 -10.54 2.20
C ARG A 116 -1.17 -11.92 1.94
N TRP A 117 -2.49 -12.03 1.79
CA TRP A 117 -3.15 -13.27 1.44
C TRP A 117 -3.21 -13.41 -0.09
N GLY A 118 -2.47 -14.38 -0.63
CA GLY A 118 -2.55 -14.75 -2.05
C GLY A 118 -1.60 -14.01 -3.00
N VAL A 119 -0.81 -13.05 -2.52
CA VAL A 119 0.29 -12.47 -3.30
C VAL A 119 1.46 -13.44 -3.33
N SER A 120 1.83 -13.92 -4.51
CA SER A 120 3.06 -14.70 -4.70
C SER A 120 4.27 -13.82 -4.45
N ASP A 121 5.39 -14.41 -4.00
CA ASP A 121 6.69 -13.74 -3.77
C ASP A 121 7.19 -12.89 -4.98
N THR A 122 6.54 -12.99 -6.13
CA THR A 122 6.85 -12.26 -7.36
C THR A 122 6.38 -10.80 -7.37
N ALA A 123 5.47 -10.36 -6.49
CA ALA A 123 5.09 -8.95 -6.43
C ALA A 123 6.17 -8.07 -5.76
N ASP A 124 7.02 -8.68 -4.94
CA ASP A 124 8.17 -8.02 -4.31
C ASP A 124 9.29 -7.74 -5.33
N THR A 125 9.38 -8.52 -6.41
CA THR A 125 10.47 -8.41 -7.41
C THR A 125 10.32 -7.28 -8.42
N ASP A 126 9.11 -6.74 -8.61
CA ASP A 126 8.87 -5.70 -9.63
C ASP A 126 8.83 -4.28 -9.04
N HIS A 127 9.14 -4.12 -7.75
CA HIS A 127 9.04 -2.85 -7.01
C HIS A 127 7.64 -2.20 -7.03
N THR A 128 6.59 -2.91 -7.46
CA THR A 128 5.22 -2.36 -7.60
C THR A 128 4.31 -2.57 -6.40
N ALA A 129 4.78 -3.30 -5.39
CA ALA A 129 3.95 -3.67 -4.24
C ALA A 129 3.43 -2.45 -3.48
N ASP A 130 4.22 -1.38 -3.39
CA ASP A 130 3.85 -0.11 -2.77
C ASP A 130 2.70 0.58 -3.51
N ILE A 131 2.78 0.71 -4.84
CA ILE A 131 1.72 1.31 -5.67
C ILE A 131 0.42 0.56 -5.48
N MET A 132 0.46 -0.77 -5.62
CA MET A 132 -0.75 -1.58 -5.52
C MET A 132 -1.41 -1.44 -4.15
N CYS A 133 -0.61 -1.34 -3.08
CA CYS A 133 -1.12 -1.07 -1.74
C CYS A 133 -1.74 0.33 -1.63
N MET A 134 -1.10 1.37 -2.18
CA MET A 134 -1.62 2.74 -2.15
C MET A 134 -2.93 2.87 -2.93
N ASP A 135 -2.99 2.32 -4.15
CA ASP A 135 -4.21 2.30 -4.96
C ASP A 135 -5.37 1.59 -4.23
N GLU A 136 -5.08 0.52 -3.50
CA GLU A 136 -6.12 -0.21 -2.78
C GLU A 136 -6.57 0.53 -1.50
N ILE A 137 -5.67 1.25 -0.83
CA ILE A 137 -6.03 2.14 0.29
C ILE A 137 -6.95 3.25 -0.22
N GLU A 138 -6.65 3.87 -1.36
CA GLU A 138 -7.50 4.89 -1.98
C GLU A 138 -8.90 4.35 -2.28
N ARG A 139 -9.00 3.15 -2.87
CA ARG A 139 -10.30 2.49 -3.09
C ARG A 139 -11.06 2.25 -1.79
N CYS A 140 -10.38 1.86 -0.71
CA CYS A 140 -11.03 1.68 0.58
C CYS A 140 -11.56 3.01 1.14
N ILE A 141 -10.81 4.11 0.99
CA ILE A 141 -11.26 5.45 1.38
C ILE A 141 -12.48 5.88 0.58
N GLU A 142 -12.49 5.63 -0.74
CA GLU A 142 -13.59 6.01 -1.62
C GLU A 142 -14.86 5.19 -1.39
N LEU A 143 -14.74 3.89 -1.14
CA LEU A 143 -15.88 2.97 -1.10
C LEU A 143 -16.42 2.73 0.31
N SER A 144 -15.61 2.89 1.36
CA SER A 144 -15.98 2.50 2.72
C SER A 144 -16.88 3.53 3.41
N ALA A 145 -17.84 3.03 4.17
CA ALA A 145 -18.67 3.78 5.10
C ALA A 145 -17.85 4.08 6.37
N GLY A 146 -16.98 5.10 6.30
CA GLY A 146 -16.15 5.50 7.45
C GLY A 146 -14.83 4.74 7.54
N LEU A 147 -14.68 3.83 8.50
CA LEU A 147 -13.41 3.12 8.75
C LEU A 147 -12.97 2.37 7.48
N ASN A 148 -11.77 2.67 7.00
CA ASN A 148 -11.24 2.17 5.73
C ASN A 148 -9.83 1.55 5.83
N PHE A 149 -9.15 1.72 6.96
CA PHE A 149 -7.75 1.29 7.11
C PHE A 149 -7.47 0.81 8.54
N ILE A 150 -6.78 -0.32 8.66
CA ILE A 150 -6.25 -0.87 9.90
C ILE A 150 -4.78 -1.22 9.68
N TYR A 151 -3.92 -0.78 10.60
CA TYR A 151 -2.51 -1.12 10.60
C TYR A 151 -2.10 -1.85 11.88
N LEU A 152 -1.50 -3.03 11.73
CA LEU A 152 -0.88 -3.78 12.81
C LEU A 152 0.63 -3.48 12.81
N ILE A 153 1.06 -2.74 13.83
CA ILE A 153 2.46 -2.35 14.05
C ILE A 153 3.03 -3.07 15.26
N GLY A 154 4.26 -3.55 15.12
CA GLY A 154 5.03 -4.20 16.18
C GLY A 154 6.40 -3.54 16.32
N ASN A 155 7.40 -4.34 16.73
CA ASN A 155 8.75 -3.83 16.96
C ASN A 155 9.60 -3.68 15.68
N ARG A 156 9.05 -4.01 14.51
CA ARG A 156 9.74 -3.88 13.21
C ARG A 156 9.07 -2.81 12.37
N TYR A 157 9.89 -2.04 11.66
CA TYR A 157 9.43 -1.06 10.67
C TYR A 157 8.92 -1.72 9.37
N GLY A 158 9.29 -2.98 9.12
CA GLY A 158 8.97 -3.68 7.88
C GLY A 158 10.04 -3.48 6.81
N TYR A 159 9.69 -3.85 5.57
CA TYR A 159 10.58 -3.73 4.42
C TYR A 159 10.47 -2.32 3.82
N MET A 160 11.60 -1.67 3.59
CA MET A 160 11.66 -0.38 2.90
C MET A 160 11.88 -0.65 1.41
N TYR A 161 10.89 -0.34 0.58
CA TYR A 161 11.00 -0.51 -0.86
C TYR A 161 11.86 0.61 -1.47
N VAL A 162 12.69 0.22 -2.44
CA VAL A 162 13.36 1.17 -3.33
C VAL A 162 12.28 1.84 -4.19
N PRO A 163 12.26 3.18 -4.30
CA PRO A 163 11.24 3.88 -5.08
C PRO A 163 11.30 3.47 -6.56
N LEU A 164 10.13 3.36 -7.18
CA LEU A 164 10.02 3.02 -8.60
C LEU A 164 10.54 4.08 -9.55
N GLY A 165 10.60 5.33 -9.09
CA GLY A 165 11.18 6.42 -9.84
C GLY A 165 11.66 7.52 -8.92
N ILE A 166 12.74 8.16 -9.33
CA ILE A 166 13.36 9.30 -8.65
C ILE A 166 13.36 10.44 -9.67
N ASP A 167 13.12 11.67 -9.22
CA ASP A 167 13.26 12.81 -10.11
C ASP A 167 14.69 12.90 -10.65
N GLN A 168 14.86 13.35 -11.89
CA GLN A 168 16.18 13.43 -12.50
C GLN A 168 17.12 14.33 -11.69
N GLU A 169 16.65 15.50 -11.23
CA GLU A 169 17.48 16.43 -10.48
C GLU A 169 17.90 15.83 -9.14
N GLU A 170 16.97 15.18 -8.44
CA GLU A 170 17.25 14.46 -7.19
C GLU A 170 18.22 13.29 -7.40
N PHE A 171 18.06 12.54 -8.48
CA PHE A 171 18.92 11.41 -8.82
C PHE A 171 20.36 11.87 -9.10
N GLU A 172 20.53 12.92 -9.91
CA GLU A 172 21.84 13.48 -10.24
C GLU A 172 22.56 14.02 -8.99
N GLN A 173 21.85 14.73 -8.12
CA GLN A 173 22.38 15.20 -6.83
C GLN A 173 22.81 14.03 -5.94
N PHE A 174 21.98 12.99 -5.84
CA PHE A 174 22.26 11.82 -5.04
C PHE A 174 23.52 11.09 -5.51
N ILE A 175 23.68 10.89 -6.83
CA ILE A 175 24.88 10.25 -7.40
C ILE A 175 26.13 11.12 -7.18
N ALA A 176 26.02 12.44 -7.32
CA ALA A 176 27.15 13.35 -7.10
C ALA A 176 27.68 13.23 -5.66
N VAL A 177 26.80 13.32 -4.67
CA VAL A 177 27.16 13.17 -3.24
C VAL A 177 27.69 11.75 -2.96
N ALA A 178 27.06 10.72 -3.49
CA ALA A 178 27.48 9.35 -3.27
C ALA A 178 28.89 9.05 -3.82
N ARG A 179 29.28 9.69 -4.93
CA ARG A 179 30.63 9.61 -5.49
C ARG A 179 31.65 10.39 -4.67
N GLU A 180 31.28 11.59 -4.22
CA GLU A 180 32.12 12.42 -3.33
C GLU A 180 32.46 11.67 -2.03
N GLU A 181 31.45 11.08 -1.40
CA GLU A 181 31.55 10.28 -0.17
C GLU A 181 32.11 8.86 -0.40
N LYS A 182 32.43 8.50 -1.65
CA LYS A 182 32.95 7.17 -2.04
C LYS A 182 32.10 6.01 -1.53
N ILE A 183 30.78 6.16 -1.58
CA ILE A 183 29.83 5.10 -1.23
C ILE A 183 30.06 3.90 -2.18
N ALA A 184 30.03 2.69 -1.63
CA ALA A 184 30.21 1.48 -2.42
C ALA A 184 29.02 1.23 -3.35
N ASN A 185 29.27 0.59 -4.51
CA ASN A 185 28.25 0.12 -5.45
C ASN A 185 27.34 1.19 -6.07
N VAL A 186 27.79 2.45 -6.19
CA VAL A 186 27.04 3.52 -6.87
C VAL A 186 26.67 3.14 -8.31
N ASP A 187 27.54 2.39 -8.99
CA ASP A 187 27.28 1.91 -10.37
C ASP A 187 26.06 0.97 -10.46
N LEU A 188 25.67 0.30 -9.36
CA LEU A 188 24.43 -0.46 -9.33
C LEU A 188 23.22 0.46 -9.44
N ILE A 189 23.26 1.63 -8.80
CA ILE A 189 22.13 2.57 -8.81
C ILE A 189 21.89 3.07 -10.23
N GLU A 190 22.96 3.44 -10.96
CA GLU A 190 22.90 3.82 -12.37
C GLU A 190 22.46 2.68 -13.30
N LYS A 191 22.76 1.42 -12.92
CA LYS A 191 22.26 0.25 -13.66
C LYS A 191 20.76 0.03 -13.46
N TRP A 192 20.27 0.24 -12.25
CA TRP A 192 18.87 -0.02 -11.88
C TRP A 192 17.94 1.13 -12.27
N PHE A 193 18.41 2.37 -12.27
CA PHE A 193 17.63 3.55 -12.65
C PHE A 193 18.05 4.09 -14.02
N GLN A 194 17.11 4.14 -14.97
CA GLN A 194 17.34 4.72 -16.30
C GLN A 194 16.40 5.90 -16.52
N LEU A 195 16.90 6.96 -17.18
CA LEU A 195 16.11 8.13 -17.52
C LEU A 195 14.91 7.74 -18.40
N ASP A 196 13.69 7.93 -17.90
CA ASP A 196 12.49 7.74 -18.68
C ASP A 196 12.10 9.02 -19.42
N LYS A 197 12.45 9.06 -20.71
CA LYS A 197 12.11 10.17 -21.61
C LYS A 197 10.64 10.19 -22.03
N ASN A 198 9.85 9.17 -21.69
CA ASN A 198 8.43 9.06 -22.04
C ASN A 198 7.48 9.50 -20.90
N SER A 199 8.01 9.96 -19.77
CA SER A 199 7.18 10.45 -18.67
C SER A 199 6.63 11.85 -18.98
N VAL A 200 5.34 11.92 -19.34
CA VAL A 200 4.59 13.17 -19.58
C VAL A 200 3.48 13.31 -18.53
N PRO A 201 3.27 14.50 -17.91
CA PRO A 201 4.01 15.74 -18.11
C PRO A 201 5.40 15.68 -17.47
N SER A 202 6.32 16.50 -17.99
CA SER A 202 7.55 16.84 -17.29
C SER A 202 7.15 17.52 -15.97
N LYS A 203 7.32 16.81 -14.86
CA LYS A 203 7.53 17.49 -13.59
C LYS A 203 8.88 18.18 -13.65
#